data_AF-A0A8D8FNC8-F1
#
_entry.id   AF-A0A8D8FNC8-F1
#
_cell.length_a   1.000
_cell.length_b   1.000
_cell.length_c   1.000
_cell.angle_alpha   90.00
_cell.angle_beta   90.00
_cell.angle_gamma   90.00
#
_symmetry.space_group_name_H-M   'P 1'
#
loop_
_entity.id
_entity.type
_entity.pdbx_description
1 polymer ?
#
loop_
_entity_poly.entity_id
_entity_poly.type
_entity_poly.pdbx_seq_one_letter_code
_entity_poly.pdbx_strand_id
1 'polypeptide(L)'
;MIVQEPVQAAIWHCLNHYDYQDAIFLAERLCAEVESEESLFLLATCYYRAGQKHQAHWLLSTKSVRSTQCRFLLSKCAFDLKQYSEAEHTLINDDHLRARHLDEVAKEFGEIGCFALELLSKICLKTEQAKLANDASRRAVKLNPFMWQSFADLCNRGEKPDPAAVFQLSSTDVFATSQAPHPALNSSVMWFGNAGSGGGGGGGGTLLEESLIGGLGGHPSTPIDQVSQCLIQNIINTPNNPPQQQPQSHQQSSIASFRTASSTMATGGNLSDE
;
A
#
# COMPACT_ATOMS: atom_id res chain seq x y z
N MET A 1 17.81 -14.90 26.07
CA MET A 1 16.55 -15.18 25.37
C MET A 1 16.01 -13.87 24.83
N ILE A 2 16.28 -13.60 23.56
CA ILE A 2 15.70 -12.46 22.86
C ILE A 2 14.21 -12.74 22.69
N VAL A 3 13.35 -11.80 23.09
CA VAL A 3 11.92 -11.88 22.77
C VAL A 3 11.82 -11.61 21.27
N GLN A 4 11.39 -12.59 20.48
CA GLN A 4 11.49 -12.55 19.00
C GLN A 4 10.62 -11.44 18.39
N GLU A 5 9.40 -11.28 18.88
CA GLU A 5 8.42 -10.31 18.35
C GLU A 5 8.88 -8.84 18.41
N PRO A 6 9.41 -8.30 19.53
CA PRO A 6 9.86 -6.90 19.55
C PRO A 6 11.10 -6.66 18.67
N VAL A 7 11.94 -7.68 18.46
CA VAL A 7 13.10 -7.53 17.56
C VAL A 7 12.68 -7.50 16.10
N GLN A 8 11.76 -8.37 15.69
CA GLN A 8 11.17 -8.30 14.35
C GLN A 8 10.47 -6.95 14.12
N ALA A 9 9.72 -6.45 15.11
CA ALA A 9 9.08 -5.13 15.03
C ALA A 9 10.11 -3.99 14.89
N ALA A 10 11.22 -4.04 15.63
CA ALA A 10 12.30 -3.06 15.51
C ALA A 10 12.96 -3.10 14.12
N ILE A 11 13.21 -4.29 13.56
CA ILE A 11 13.75 -4.45 12.21
C ILE A 11 12.80 -3.80 11.17
N TRP A 12 11.50 -4.08 11.26
CA TRP A 12 10.52 -3.46 10.38
C TRP A 12 10.45 -1.94 10.55
N HIS A 13 10.57 -1.44 11.78
CA HIS A 13 10.63 -0.02 12.06
C HIS A 13 11.83 0.64 11.36
N CYS A 14 13.03 0.07 11.48
CA CYS A 14 14.22 0.52 10.77
C CYS A 14 14.03 0.49 9.24
N LEU A 15 13.48 -0.62 8.71
CA LEU A 15 13.21 -0.76 7.26
C LEU A 15 12.23 0.29 6.72
N ASN A 16 11.22 0.67 7.50
CA ASN A 16 10.24 1.68 7.11
C ASN A 16 10.81 3.11 7.15
N HIS A 17 11.90 3.33 7.91
CA HIS A 17 12.65 4.59 7.96
C HIS A 17 13.91 4.57 7.09
N TYR A 18 14.05 3.56 6.22
CA TYR A 18 15.19 3.39 5.31
C TYR A 18 16.55 3.25 6.01
N ASP A 19 16.55 2.88 7.31
CA ASP A 19 17.78 2.58 8.05
C ASP A 19 18.18 1.12 7.86
N TYR A 20 18.88 0.88 6.75
CA TYR A 20 19.23 -0.48 6.34
C TYR A 20 20.37 -1.08 7.15
N GLN A 21 21.31 -0.27 7.66
CA GLN A 21 22.47 -0.80 8.39
C GLN A 21 22.03 -1.41 9.71
N ASP A 22 21.20 -0.69 10.46
CA ASP A 22 20.65 -1.17 11.73
C ASP A 22 19.67 -2.33 11.51
N ALA A 23 18.82 -2.26 10.48
CA ALA A 23 17.93 -3.36 10.13
C ALA A 23 18.69 -4.66 9.81
N ILE A 24 19.77 -4.58 9.00
CA ILE A 24 20.60 -5.73 8.66
C ILE A 24 21.28 -6.29 9.91
N PHE A 25 21.91 -5.44 10.72
CA PHE A 25 22.60 -5.89 11.93
C PHE A 25 21.67 -6.63 12.89
N LEU A 26 20.47 -6.07 13.14
CA LEU A 26 19.46 -6.69 13.98
C LEU A 26 18.95 -8.01 13.39
N ALA A 27 18.73 -8.07 12.07
CA ALA A 27 18.29 -9.28 11.39
C ALA A 27 19.36 -10.39 11.38
N GLU A 28 20.64 -10.05 11.22
CA GLU A 28 21.75 -11.00 11.32
C GLU A 28 21.85 -11.58 12.74
N ARG A 29 21.71 -10.72 13.75
CA ARG A 29 21.69 -11.14 15.16
C ARG A 29 20.50 -12.06 15.44
N LEU A 30 19.31 -11.72 14.94
CA LEU A 30 18.12 -12.55 15.09
C LEU A 30 18.31 -13.93 14.43
N CYS A 31 18.81 -13.96 13.19
CA CYS A 31 19.04 -15.20 12.45
C CYS A 31 20.13 -16.08 13.09
N ALA A 32 21.13 -15.48 13.73
CA ALA A 32 22.18 -16.19 14.45
C ALA A 32 21.68 -16.81 15.78
N GLU A 33 20.73 -16.16 16.44
CA GLU A 33 20.11 -16.68 17.67
C GLU A 33 19.05 -17.74 17.36
N VAL A 34 18.23 -17.51 16.33
CA VAL A 34 17.10 -18.35 15.94
C VAL A 34 17.11 -18.50 14.43
N GLU A 35 17.62 -19.63 13.95
CA GLU A 35 17.59 -19.95 12.52
C GLU A 35 16.22 -20.55 12.17
N SER A 36 15.35 -19.72 11.58
CA SER A 36 13.99 -20.09 11.13
C SER A 36 13.74 -19.57 9.72
N GLU A 37 12.75 -20.11 9.00
CA GLU A 37 12.42 -19.59 7.66
C GLU A 37 11.97 -18.12 7.71
N GLU A 38 11.33 -17.69 8.79
CA GLU A 38 10.88 -16.30 8.98
C GLU A 38 12.04 -15.34 9.25
N SER A 39 13.01 -15.71 10.09
CA SER A 39 14.21 -14.90 10.32
C SER A 39 15.08 -14.81 9.08
N LEU A 40 15.18 -15.91 8.31
CA LEU A 40 15.83 -15.93 6.99
C LEU A 40 15.12 -15.01 5.99
N PHE A 41 13.79 -15.07 5.92
CA PHE A 41 13.00 -14.17 5.08
C PHE A 41 13.24 -12.69 5.43
N LEU A 42 13.23 -12.38 6.72
CA LEU A 42 13.42 -11.02 7.21
C LEU A 42 14.84 -10.49 6.90
N LEU A 43 15.87 -11.31 7.12
CA LEU A 43 17.25 -10.96 6.78
C LEU A 43 17.43 -10.77 5.27
N ALA A 44 16.91 -11.69 4.44
CA ALA A 44 16.93 -11.56 2.99
C ALA A 44 16.20 -10.31 2.52
N THR A 45 15.08 -9.96 3.16
CA THR A 45 14.32 -8.73 2.88
C THR A 45 15.16 -7.49 3.19
N CYS A 46 15.90 -7.48 4.30
CA CYS A 46 16.81 -6.39 4.64
C CYS A 46 17.91 -6.22 3.57
N TYR A 47 18.57 -7.30 3.17
CA TYR A 47 19.57 -7.26 2.10
C TYR A 47 19.00 -6.80 0.76
N TYR A 48 17.82 -7.29 0.37
CA TYR A 48 17.17 -6.89 -0.88
C TYR A 48 16.81 -5.40 -0.89
N ARG A 49 16.23 -4.89 0.19
CA ARG A 49 15.87 -3.46 0.33
C ARG A 49 17.11 -2.55 0.39
N ALA A 50 18.22 -3.02 0.94
CA ALA A 50 19.51 -2.33 0.91
C ALA A 50 20.21 -2.35 -0.46
N GLY A 51 19.64 -3.03 -1.46
CA GLY A 51 20.22 -3.18 -2.80
C GLY A 51 21.26 -4.31 -2.93
N GLN A 52 21.52 -5.06 -1.86
CA GLN A 52 22.48 -6.18 -1.82
C GLN A 52 21.85 -7.48 -2.34
N LYS A 53 21.35 -7.46 -3.59
CA LYS A 53 20.55 -8.54 -4.18
C LYS A 53 21.31 -9.87 -4.29
N HIS A 54 22.61 -9.80 -4.56
CA HIS A 54 23.48 -10.99 -4.65
C HIS A 54 23.62 -11.70 -3.29
N GLN A 55 23.64 -10.94 -2.19
CA GLN A 55 23.74 -11.50 -0.84
C GLN A 55 22.41 -12.12 -0.40
N ALA A 56 21.29 -11.46 -0.71
CA ALA A 56 19.96 -12.01 -0.49
C ALA A 56 19.75 -13.33 -1.27
N HIS A 57 20.15 -13.36 -2.55
CA HIS A 57 20.10 -14.55 -3.39
C HIS A 57 20.97 -15.68 -2.85
N TRP A 58 22.22 -15.39 -2.48
CA TRP A 58 23.14 -16.38 -1.92
C TRP A 58 22.62 -16.97 -0.60
N LEU A 59 22.08 -16.13 0.29
CA LEU A 59 21.51 -16.56 1.56
C LEU A 59 20.34 -17.53 1.34
N LEU A 60 19.40 -17.16 0.46
CA LEU A 60 18.19 -17.94 0.20
C LEU A 60 18.45 -19.20 -0.65
N SER A 61 19.48 -19.21 -1.50
CA SER A 61 19.84 -20.38 -2.30
C SER A 61 20.64 -21.42 -1.50
N THR A 62 21.45 -20.97 -0.54
CA THR A 62 22.23 -21.86 0.33
C THR A 62 21.34 -22.59 1.34
N LYS A 63 20.27 -21.94 1.79
CA LYS A 63 19.31 -22.51 2.73
C LYS A 63 18.17 -23.16 1.96
N SER A 64 17.78 -24.40 2.29
CA SER A 64 16.62 -25.03 1.65
C SER A 64 15.34 -24.38 2.17
N VAL A 65 14.76 -23.45 1.41
CA VAL A 65 13.57 -22.73 1.84
C VAL A 65 12.31 -23.23 1.14
N ARG A 66 11.25 -23.48 1.91
CA ARG A 66 9.97 -23.98 1.40
C ARG A 66 8.86 -22.94 1.46
N SER A 67 8.96 -21.97 2.36
CA SER A 67 8.01 -20.85 2.43
C SER A 67 7.85 -20.13 1.09
N THR A 68 6.60 -19.84 0.72
CA THR A 68 6.21 -19.11 -0.49
C THR A 68 6.82 -17.71 -0.52
N GLN A 69 6.92 -17.05 0.64
CA GLN A 69 7.52 -15.70 0.76
C GLN A 69 9.01 -15.71 0.40
N CYS A 70 9.75 -16.69 0.89
CA CYS A 70 11.17 -16.85 0.58
C CYS A 70 11.40 -17.24 -0.87
N ARG A 71 10.60 -18.16 -1.41
CA ARG A 71 10.67 -18.54 -2.83
C ARG A 71 10.36 -17.37 -3.75
N PHE A 72 9.35 -16.57 -3.41
CA PHE A 72 9.04 -15.34 -4.15
C PHE A 72 10.22 -14.36 -4.13
N LEU A 73 10.81 -14.12 -2.95
CA LEU A 73 11.95 -13.21 -2.82
C LEU A 73 13.20 -13.74 -3.54
N LEU A 74 13.46 -15.05 -3.49
CA LEU A 74 14.55 -15.69 -4.22
C LEU A 74 14.37 -15.51 -5.73
N SER A 75 13.18 -15.81 -6.25
CA SER A 75 12.84 -15.59 -7.67
C SER A 75 13.01 -14.13 -8.07
N LYS A 76 12.59 -13.20 -7.20
CA LYS A 76 12.75 -11.76 -7.42
C LYS A 76 14.22 -11.34 -7.50
N CYS A 77 15.06 -11.88 -6.61
CA CYS A 77 16.50 -11.65 -6.67
C CYS A 77 17.11 -12.21 -7.95
N ALA A 78 16.78 -13.46 -8.31
CA ALA A 78 17.27 -14.10 -9.53
C ALA A 78 16.85 -13.32 -10.80
N PHE A 79 15.61 -12.83 -10.86
CA PHE A 79 15.13 -11.98 -11.95
C PHE A 79 15.96 -10.69 -12.07
N ASP A 80 16.21 -10.01 -10.94
CA ASP A 80 17.01 -8.78 -10.93
C ASP A 80 18.49 -9.03 -11.30
N LEU A 81 19.01 -10.23 -11.00
CA LEU A 81 20.34 -10.70 -11.42
C LEU A 81 20.36 -11.23 -12.86
N LYS A 82 19.23 -11.16 -13.59
CA LYS A 82 19.04 -11.64 -14.96
C LYS A 82 19.20 -13.16 -15.13
N GLN A 83 19.07 -13.91 -14.04
CA GLN A 83 19.06 -15.37 -14.02
C GLN A 83 17.61 -15.86 -14.22
N TYR A 84 17.07 -15.67 -15.43
CA TYR A 84 15.64 -15.89 -15.70
C TYR A 84 15.20 -17.36 -15.57
N SER A 85 16.06 -18.31 -15.93
CA SER A 85 15.76 -19.74 -15.81
C SER A 85 15.61 -20.19 -14.35
N GLU A 86 16.47 -19.67 -13.47
CA GLU A 86 16.39 -19.94 -12.02
C GLU A 86 15.18 -19.24 -11.40
N ALA A 87 14.89 -18.00 -11.83
CA ALA A 87 13.72 -17.26 -11.38
C ALA A 87 12.41 -17.98 -11.75
N GLU A 88 12.35 -18.61 -12.93
CA GLU A 88 11.22 -19.45 -13.35
C GLU A 88 11.11 -20.69 -12.47
N HIS A 89 12.18 -21.48 -12.38
CA HIS A 89 12.22 -22.74 -11.63
C HIS A 89 11.84 -22.56 -10.15
N THR A 90 12.28 -21.48 -9.51
CA THR A 90 11.96 -21.20 -8.09
C THR A 90 10.47 -20.92 -7.84
N LEU A 91 9.74 -20.39 -8.83
CA LEU A 91 8.29 -20.15 -8.72
C LEU A 91 7.46 -21.38 -9.03
N ILE A 92 7.87 -22.22 -9.98
CA ILE A 92 7.08 -23.38 -10.42
C ILE A 92 7.51 -24.73 -9.82
N ASN A 93 8.74 -24.82 -9.32
CA ASN A 93 9.39 -26.07 -8.89
C ASN A 93 9.35 -27.20 -9.95
N ASP A 94 9.45 -26.83 -11.22
CA ASP A 94 9.47 -27.71 -12.40
C ASP A 94 10.51 -27.16 -13.40
N ASP A 95 10.99 -28.02 -14.29
CA ASP A 95 12.02 -27.67 -15.27
C ASP A 95 11.46 -26.76 -16.38
N HIS A 96 10.17 -26.85 -16.68
CA HIS A 96 9.54 -26.15 -17.80
C HIS A 96 8.17 -25.56 -17.44
N LEU A 97 8.03 -24.25 -17.57
CA LEU A 97 6.75 -23.57 -17.39
C LEU A 97 5.72 -23.96 -18.46
N ARG A 98 4.49 -24.19 -18.01
CA ARG A 98 3.33 -24.52 -18.84
C ARG A 98 2.10 -23.79 -18.31
N ALA A 99 1.08 -23.63 -19.13
CA ALA A 99 -0.14 -22.90 -18.78
C ALA A 99 -0.83 -23.40 -17.49
N ARG A 100 -0.80 -24.71 -17.22
CA ARG A 100 -1.36 -25.31 -15.98
C ARG A 100 -0.70 -24.80 -14.71
N HIS A 101 0.61 -24.50 -14.77
CA HIS A 101 1.36 -24.05 -13.61
C HIS A 101 0.93 -22.66 -13.15
N LEU A 102 0.32 -21.85 -14.02
CA LEU A 102 -0.16 -20.53 -13.65
C LEU A 102 -1.28 -20.60 -12.60
N ASP A 103 -2.18 -21.58 -12.71
CA ASP A 103 -3.25 -21.78 -11.74
C ASP A 103 -2.72 -22.46 -10.46
N GLU A 104 -1.72 -23.33 -10.59
CA GLU A 104 -1.02 -23.94 -9.44
C GLU A 104 -0.25 -22.90 -8.62
N VAL A 105 0.51 -22.01 -9.28
CA VAL A 105 1.22 -20.90 -8.65
C VAL A 105 0.25 -19.96 -7.95
N ALA A 106 -0.86 -19.60 -8.59
CA ALA A 106 -1.89 -18.77 -7.96
C ALA A 106 -2.41 -19.40 -6.65
N LYS A 107 -2.64 -20.72 -6.66
CA LYS A 107 -3.15 -21.46 -5.50
C LYS A 107 -2.09 -21.63 -4.41
N GLU A 108 -0.85 -21.95 -4.78
CA GLU A 108 0.24 -22.19 -3.84
C GLU A 108 0.65 -20.92 -3.10
N PHE A 109 0.77 -19.80 -3.83
CA PHE A 109 1.23 -18.52 -3.28
C PHE A 109 0.11 -17.72 -2.59
N GLY A 110 -1.16 -18.11 -2.77
CA GLY A 110 -2.30 -17.52 -2.07
C GLY A 110 -2.37 -16.00 -2.22
N GLU A 111 -2.26 -15.27 -1.11
CA GLU A 111 -2.33 -13.81 -1.03
C GLU A 111 -1.26 -13.10 -1.88
N ILE A 112 -0.05 -13.67 -1.99
CA ILE A 112 1.00 -13.10 -2.84
C ILE A 112 0.99 -13.67 -4.27
N GLY A 113 0.03 -14.53 -4.61
CA GLY A 113 -0.07 -15.19 -5.90
C GLY A 113 -0.21 -14.23 -7.07
N CYS A 114 -0.87 -13.08 -6.87
CA CYS A 114 -0.95 -12.03 -7.89
C CYS A 114 0.43 -11.44 -8.24
N PHE A 115 1.29 -11.20 -7.23
CA PHE A 115 2.66 -10.70 -7.43
C PHE A 115 3.56 -11.77 -8.04
N ALA A 116 3.40 -13.04 -7.64
CA ALA A 116 4.12 -14.15 -8.24
C ALA A 116 3.81 -14.31 -9.73
N LEU A 117 2.54 -14.23 -10.12
CA LEU A 117 2.11 -14.26 -11.52
C LEU A 117 2.59 -13.06 -12.34
N GLU A 118 2.60 -11.87 -11.75
CA GLU A 118 3.18 -10.69 -12.40
C GLU A 118 4.68 -10.87 -12.66
N LEU A 119 5.43 -11.37 -11.67
CA LEU A 119 6.85 -11.67 -11.83
C LEU A 119 7.06 -12.73 -12.92
N LEU A 120 6.24 -13.77 -12.94
CA LEU A 120 6.28 -14.81 -13.95
C LEU A 120 5.99 -14.27 -15.36
N SER A 121 5.02 -13.37 -15.50
CA SER A 121 4.77 -12.67 -16.77
C SER A 121 6.01 -11.93 -17.27
N LYS A 122 6.72 -11.23 -16.36
CA LYS A 122 7.97 -10.53 -16.70
C LYS A 122 9.08 -11.50 -17.08
N ILE A 123 9.19 -12.66 -16.41
CA ILE A 123 10.14 -13.73 -16.76
C ILE A 123 9.82 -14.28 -18.15
N CYS A 124 8.56 -14.65 -18.42
CA CYS A 124 8.09 -15.15 -19.72
C CYS A 124 8.39 -14.19 -20.87
N LEU A 125 8.29 -12.88 -20.64
CA LEU A 125 8.69 -11.89 -21.64
C LEU A 125 10.18 -11.93 -21.95
N LYS A 126 11.03 -12.16 -20.94
CA LYS A 126 12.48 -12.27 -21.12
C LYS A 126 12.90 -13.60 -21.75
N THR A 127 12.09 -14.63 -21.62
CA THR A 127 12.30 -15.96 -22.23
C THR A 127 11.55 -16.15 -23.55
N GLU A 128 11.04 -15.06 -24.15
CA GLU A 128 10.34 -15.04 -25.45
C GLU A 128 9.02 -15.83 -25.50
N GLN A 129 8.43 -16.15 -24.34
CA GLN A 129 7.15 -16.85 -24.22
C GLN A 129 5.97 -15.88 -24.11
N ALA A 130 5.76 -15.05 -25.13
CA ALA A 130 4.80 -13.94 -25.09
C ALA A 130 3.34 -14.36 -24.79
N LYS A 131 2.87 -15.48 -25.35
CA LYS A 131 1.51 -15.99 -25.10
C LYS A 131 1.29 -16.30 -23.62
N LEU A 132 2.27 -16.96 -23.01
CA LEU A 132 2.21 -17.37 -21.62
C LEU A 132 2.35 -16.16 -20.67
N ALA A 133 3.13 -15.16 -21.07
CA ALA A 133 3.20 -13.89 -20.37
C ALA A 133 1.84 -13.17 -20.32
N ASN A 134 1.08 -13.17 -21.42
CA ASN A 134 -0.25 -12.57 -21.47
C ASN A 134 -1.23 -13.34 -20.58
N ASP A 135 -1.18 -14.67 -20.63
CA ASP A 135 -1.99 -15.55 -19.79
C ASP A 135 -1.70 -15.37 -18.29
N ALA A 136 -0.43 -15.17 -17.91
CA ALA A 136 -0.04 -14.88 -16.53
C ALA A 136 -0.54 -13.49 -16.07
N SER A 137 -0.37 -12.45 -16.89
CA SER A 137 -0.88 -11.11 -16.59
C SER A 137 -2.40 -11.07 -16.46
N ARG A 138 -3.14 -11.80 -17.31
CA ARG A 138 -4.61 -11.90 -17.23
C ARG A 138 -5.06 -12.51 -15.91
N ARG A 139 -4.36 -13.57 -15.44
CA ARG A 139 -4.63 -14.19 -14.13
C ARG A 139 -4.28 -13.27 -12.97
N ALA A 140 -3.13 -12.58 -13.03
CA ALA A 140 -2.70 -11.64 -11.98
C ALA A 140 -3.74 -10.54 -11.75
N VAL A 141 -4.23 -9.93 -12.84
CA VAL A 141 -5.26 -8.87 -12.82
C VAL A 141 -6.62 -9.40 -12.36
N LYS A 142 -6.96 -10.65 -12.71
CA LYS A 142 -8.20 -11.31 -12.24
C LYS A 142 -8.16 -11.59 -10.73
N LEU A 143 -7.00 -11.93 -10.18
CA LEU A 143 -6.81 -12.14 -8.74
C LEU A 143 -6.81 -10.82 -7.97
N ASN A 144 -6.13 -9.80 -8.51
CA ASN A 144 -6.03 -8.49 -7.88
C ASN A 144 -6.29 -7.37 -8.90
N PRO A 145 -7.50 -6.77 -8.88
CA PRO A 145 -7.85 -5.61 -9.70
C PRO A 145 -6.95 -4.39 -9.51
N PHE A 146 -6.19 -4.28 -8.42
CA PHE A 146 -5.28 -3.16 -8.18
C PHE A 146 -3.94 -3.26 -8.94
N MET A 147 -3.70 -4.35 -9.66
CA MET A 147 -2.48 -4.61 -10.42
C MET A 147 -2.42 -3.84 -11.75
N TRP A 148 -2.29 -2.52 -11.67
CA TRP A 148 -2.23 -1.64 -12.85
C TRP A 148 -1.10 -2.02 -13.82
N GLN A 149 0.09 -2.36 -13.31
CA GLN A 149 1.24 -2.69 -14.16
C GLN A 149 0.96 -3.89 -15.06
N SER A 150 0.31 -4.94 -14.50
CA SER A 150 -0.06 -6.12 -15.27
C SER A 150 -1.09 -5.81 -16.37
N PHE A 151 -2.02 -4.89 -16.11
CA PHE A 151 -3.01 -4.43 -17.09
C PHE A 151 -2.35 -3.57 -18.19
N ALA A 152 -1.53 -2.60 -17.81
CA ALA A 152 -0.81 -1.74 -18.75
C ALA A 152 0.11 -2.56 -19.67
N ASP A 153 0.80 -3.55 -19.12
CA ASP A 153 1.62 -4.49 -19.86
C ASP A 153 0.82 -5.25 -20.93
N LEU A 154 -0.39 -5.72 -20.61
CA LEU A 154 -1.27 -6.38 -21.58
C LEU A 154 -1.60 -5.44 -22.75
N CYS A 155 -2.00 -4.20 -22.43
CA CYS A 155 -2.31 -3.19 -23.44
C CYS A 155 -1.11 -2.87 -24.33
N ASN A 156 0.08 -2.70 -23.73
CA ASN A 156 1.32 -2.43 -24.45
C ASN A 156 1.72 -3.56 -25.40
N ARG A 157 1.33 -4.80 -25.09
CA ARG A 157 1.55 -5.99 -25.92
C ARG A 157 0.48 -6.17 -27.01
N GLY A 158 -0.49 -5.25 -27.11
CA GLY A 158 -1.57 -5.28 -28.10
C GLY A 158 -2.82 -6.06 -27.69
N GLU A 159 -2.85 -6.59 -26.46
CA GLU A 159 -4.06 -7.20 -25.91
C GLU A 159 -5.10 -6.11 -25.58
N LYS A 160 -6.38 -6.44 -25.72
CA LYS A 160 -7.49 -5.52 -25.43
C LYS A 160 -8.37 -6.06 -24.31
N PRO A 161 -7.85 -6.18 -23.06
CA PRO A 161 -8.68 -6.54 -21.92
C PRO A 161 -9.74 -5.45 -21.68
N ASP A 162 -10.97 -5.86 -21.38
CA ASP A 162 -12.05 -4.92 -21.04
C ASP A 162 -11.80 -4.30 -19.65
N PRO A 163 -11.58 -2.98 -19.54
CA PRO A 163 -11.35 -2.32 -18.25
C PRO A 163 -12.54 -2.48 -17.30
N ALA A 164 -13.77 -2.47 -17.84
CA ALA A 164 -14.98 -2.55 -17.04
C ALA A 164 -15.13 -3.92 -16.39
N ALA A 165 -14.66 -4.99 -17.04
CA ALA A 165 -14.63 -6.34 -16.49
C ALA A 165 -13.48 -6.57 -15.50
N VAL A 166 -12.34 -5.91 -15.73
CA VAL A 166 -11.12 -6.07 -14.92
C VAL A 166 -11.21 -5.37 -13.56
N PHE A 167 -11.63 -4.11 -13.54
CA PHE A 167 -11.59 -3.27 -12.32
C PHE A 167 -12.89 -3.37 -11.51
N GLN A 168 -13.46 -4.58 -11.42
CA GLN A 168 -14.66 -4.85 -10.63
C GLN A 168 -14.29 -5.32 -9.23
N LEU A 169 -14.75 -4.61 -8.22
CA LEU A 169 -14.64 -4.99 -6.81
C LEU A 169 -15.86 -5.82 -6.41
N SER A 170 -15.96 -7.05 -6.91
CA SER A 170 -17.13 -7.91 -6.72
C SER A 170 -17.01 -8.88 -5.54
N SER A 171 -15.79 -9.19 -5.08
CA SER A 171 -15.54 -10.12 -3.96
C SER A 171 -14.69 -9.49 -2.86
N THR A 172 -15.01 -9.82 -1.61
CA THR A 172 -14.22 -9.45 -0.43
C THR A 172 -12.82 -10.08 -0.43
N ASP A 173 -12.60 -11.15 -1.20
CA ASP A 173 -11.29 -11.83 -1.30
C ASP A 173 -10.21 -10.93 -1.93
N VAL A 174 -10.64 -9.94 -2.72
CA VAL A 174 -9.76 -8.91 -3.29
C VAL A 174 -9.07 -8.10 -2.19
N PHE A 175 -9.75 -7.90 -1.05
CA PHE A 175 -9.19 -7.15 0.08
C PHE A 175 -8.08 -7.94 0.81
N ALA A 176 -8.20 -9.26 0.93
CA ALA A 176 -7.15 -10.09 1.55
C ALA A 176 -5.83 -10.03 0.76
N THR A 177 -5.92 -9.92 -0.56
CA THR A 177 -4.77 -9.79 -1.47
C THR A 177 -4.15 -8.38 -1.46
N SER A 178 -4.86 -7.38 -0.93
CA SER A 178 -4.44 -5.97 -0.91
C SER A 178 -4.13 -5.43 0.48
N GLN A 179 -4.39 -6.20 1.53
CA GLN A 179 -3.96 -5.89 2.89
C GLN A 179 -2.61 -6.53 3.17
N ALA A 180 -1.69 -5.77 3.77
CA ALA A 180 -0.44 -6.33 4.26
C ALA A 180 -0.72 -7.19 5.50
N PRO A 181 -0.22 -8.43 5.60
CA PRO A 181 -0.18 -9.16 6.86
C PRO A 181 0.90 -8.53 7.74
N HIS A 182 0.65 -7.34 8.28
CA HIS A 182 1.52 -6.68 9.24
C HIS A 182 0.89 -6.79 10.63
N PRO A 183 1.58 -7.36 11.64
CA PRO A 183 1.05 -7.43 13.01
C PRO A 183 0.79 -6.04 13.65
N ALA A 184 1.23 -4.95 13.01
CA ALA A 184 1.04 -3.58 13.46
C ALA A 184 -0.07 -2.79 12.71
N LEU A 185 -0.68 -3.36 11.66
CA LEU A 185 -1.66 -2.67 10.82
C LEU A 185 -2.98 -3.43 10.71
N ASN A 186 -3.49 -3.95 11.84
CA ASN A 186 -4.92 -4.25 11.94
C ASN A 186 -5.69 -2.93 12.12
N SER A 187 -5.60 -2.03 11.14
CA SER A 187 -6.39 -0.81 11.08
C SER A 187 -7.65 -1.10 10.28
N SER A 188 -8.77 -1.18 10.99
CA SER A 188 -10.11 -1.28 10.42
C SER A 188 -10.31 -0.17 9.38
N VAL A 189 -10.37 -0.53 8.10
CA VAL A 189 -10.71 0.43 7.05
C VAL A 189 -12.19 0.77 7.18
N MET A 190 -12.48 1.92 7.79
CA MET A 190 -13.81 2.53 7.78
C MET A 190 -14.05 3.10 6.38
N TRP A 191 -14.89 2.42 5.59
CA TRP A 191 -15.33 2.87 4.27
C TRP A 191 -16.37 3.99 4.43
N PHE A 192 -16.01 5.23 4.08
CA PHE A 192 -16.99 6.31 3.94
C PHE A 192 -17.72 6.17 2.59
N GLY A 193 -18.71 5.29 2.59
CA GLY A 193 -19.65 5.15 1.49
C GLY A 193 -20.58 6.35 1.40
N ASN A 194 -20.54 7.01 0.24
CA ASN A 194 -21.45 8.03 -0.25
C ASN A 194 -22.93 7.71 0.07
N ALA A 195 -23.54 8.45 1.00
CA ALA A 195 -24.97 8.35 1.32
C ALA A 195 -25.80 9.22 0.36
N GLY A 196 -26.03 8.71 -0.84
CA GLY A 196 -27.13 9.15 -1.69
C GLY A 196 -28.42 8.43 -1.30
N SER A 197 -29.30 9.14 -0.57
CA SER A 197 -30.77 9.01 -0.55
C SER A 197 -31.40 7.64 -0.90
N GLY A 198 -31.93 6.93 0.09
CA GLY A 198 -32.93 5.88 -0.10
C GLY A 198 -33.18 5.08 1.18
N GLY A 199 -34.34 5.27 1.82
CA GLY A 199 -34.57 4.84 3.20
C GLY A 199 -34.89 3.36 3.45
N GLY A 200 -34.90 3.03 4.74
CA GLY A 200 -35.78 2.02 5.33
C GLY A 200 -35.14 0.69 5.74
N GLY A 201 -35.17 0.40 7.04
CA GLY A 201 -35.30 -0.99 7.56
C GLY A 201 -34.17 -1.45 8.47
N GLY A 202 -34.47 -1.58 9.77
CA GLY A 202 -33.51 -1.89 10.83
C GLY A 202 -32.96 -3.32 10.86
N GLY A 203 -31.97 -3.54 11.74
CA GLY A 203 -31.58 -4.88 12.17
C GLY A 203 -30.18 -5.00 12.77
N GLY A 204 -30.06 -4.70 14.07
CA GLY A 204 -29.17 -5.43 15.01
C GLY A 204 -27.64 -5.32 14.85
N GLY A 205 -27.03 -4.35 15.52
CA GLY A 205 -25.61 -4.36 15.89
C GLY A 205 -25.48 -4.19 17.39
N THR A 206 -25.01 -5.23 18.06
CA THR A 206 -24.79 -5.33 19.51
C THR A 206 -23.82 -4.28 20.03
N LEU A 207 -24.29 -3.50 21.01
CA LEU A 207 -23.50 -2.66 21.91
C LEU A 207 -22.66 -3.55 22.84
N LEU A 208 -21.36 -3.25 22.98
CA LEU A 208 -20.57 -3.64 24.15
C LEU A 208 -19.82 -2.40 24.67
N GLU A 209 -20.54 -1.71 25.56
CA GLU A 209 -20.13 -1.23 26.89
C GLU A 209 -18.69 -0.70 27.07
N GLU A 210 -18.60 0.64 27.11
CA GLU A 210 -17.53 1.40 27.77
C GLU A 210 -17.51 1.10 29.27
N SER A 211 -16.34 0.72 29.79
CA SER A 211 -16.06 0.81 31.23
C SER A 211 -15.01 1.90 31.48
N LEU A 212 -15.48 2.94 32.19
CA LEU A 212 -14.73 4.04 32.74
C LEU A 212 -13.66 3.59 33.74
N ILE A 213 -12.43 4.05 33.54
CA ILE A 213 -11.55 4.45 34.65
C ILE A 213 -11.03 5.85 34.31
N GLY A 214 -11.46 6.84 35.10
CA GLY A 214 -11.10 8.23 34.93
C GLY A 214 -9.78 8.61 35.59
N GLY A 215 -9.22 9.73 35.12
CA GLY A 215 -8.43 10.64 35.95
C GLY A 215 -7.02 10.95 35.45
N LEU A 216 -6.84 12.23 35.08
CA LEU A 216 -5.60 13.04 35.07
C LEU A 216 -4.76 13.04 33.78
N GLY A 217 -5.03 14.06 32.94
CA GLY A 217 -4.05 15.05 32.52
C GLY A 217 -2.80 14.57 31.76
N GLY A 218 -2.84 14.72 30.44
CA GLY A 218 -1.67 14.65 29.58
C GLY A 218 -2.03 14.00 28.25
N HIS A 219 -2.34 14.81 27.25
CA HIS A 219 -2.49 14.37 25.86
C HIS A 219 -1.10 13.95 25.34
N PRO A 220 -0.82 12.68 25.01
CA PRO A 220 0.30 12.36 24.17
C PRO A 220 -0.15 12.65 22.73
N SER A 221 0.36 13.74 22.15
CA SER A 221 0.18 14.03 20.73
C SER A 221 0.64 12.83 19.91
N THR A 222 -0.29 12.18 19.23
CA THR A 222 0.05 11.11 18.29
C THR A 222 0.55 11.72 16.97
N PRO A 223 1.40 11.03 16.20
CA PRO A 223 2.03 11.58 14.97
C PRO A 223 1.03 12.00 13.87
N ILE A 224 -0.25 11.66 14.01
CA ILE A 224 -1.33 11.93 13.05
C ILE A 224 -1.82 13.39 13.10
N ASP A 225 -1.69 14.07 14.25
CA ASP A 225 -2.15 15.45 14.39
C ASP A 225 -1.24 16.47 13.70
N GLN A 226 0.07 16.19 13.58
CA GLN A 226 1.02 17.08 12.91
C GLN A 226 0.88 17.08 11.39
N VAL A 227 0.55 15.94 10.78
CA VAL A 227 0.34 15.83 9.33
C VAL A 227 -0.95 16.55 8.92
N SER A 228 -1.98 16.47 9.77
CA SER A 228 -3.28 17.11 9.54
C SER A 228 -3.20 18.63 9.56
N GLN A 229 -2.39 19.21 10.45
CA GLN A 229 -2.19 20.67 10.51
C GLN A 229 -1.45 21.21 9.28
N CYS A 230 -0.44 20.49 8.78
CA CYS A 230 0.30 20.89 7.57
C CYS A 230 -0.56 20.86 6.30
N LEU A 231 -1.54 19.96 6.21
CA LEU A 231 -2.46 19.88 5.07
C LEU A 231 -3.48 21.03 5.08
N ILE A 232 -4.01 21.39 6.25
CA ILE A 232 -5.01 22.45 6.40
C ILE A 232 -4.40 23.83 6.11
N GLN A 233 -3.15 24.08 6.50
CA GLN A 233 -2.47 25.36 6.25
C GLN A 233 -2.25 25.62 4.74
N ASN A 234 -2.04 24.57 3.95
CA ASN A 234 -1.77 24.68 2.51
C ASN A 234 -3.04 24.85 1.65
N ILE A 235 -4.22 24.49 2.17
CA ILE A 235 -5.50 24.69 1.48
C ILE A 235 -6.00 26.14 1.60
N ILE A 236 -5.64 26.84 2.69
CA ILE A 236 -6.09 28.22 2.98
C ILE A 236 -5.34 29.28 2.15
N ASN A 237 -4.14 28.98 1.63
CA ASN A 237 -3.28 29.97 0.94
C ASN A 237 -3.31 29.89 -0.60
N THR A 238 -4.39 29.39 -1.21
CA THR A 238 -4.57 29.47 -2.67
C THR A 238 -5.24 30.81 -3.06
N PRO A 239 -4.72 31.59 -4.04
CA PRO A 239 -5.11 32.99 -4.21
C PRO A 239 -6.48 33.22 -4.88
N ASN A 240 -7.36 32.23 -4.99
CA ASN A 240 -8.45 32.30 -5.98
C ASN A 240 -9.78 31.67 -5.57
N ASN A 241 -10.29 31.96 -4.36
CA ASN A 241 -11.67 31.61 -4.02
C ASN A 241 -12.41 32.78 -3.34
N PRO A 242 -13.55 33.27 -3.87
CA PRO A 242 -14.34 34.33 -3.24
C PRO A 242 -15.03 33.83 -1.95
N PRO A 243 -15.24 34.69 -0.94
CA PRO A 243 -15.69 34.27 0.38
C PRO A 243 -17.18 33.89 0.37
N GLN A 244 -17.49 32.61 0.58
CA GLN A 244 -18.81 32.16 0.98
C GLN A 244 -18.92 32.18 2.51
N GLN A 245 -19.92 32.93 2.99
CA GLN A 245 -20.25 33.18 4.39
C GLN A 245 -20.66 31.89 5.11
N GLN A 246 -20.06 31.60 6.26
CA GLN A 246 -20.60 30.66 7.25
C GLN A 246 -21.41 31.42 8.33
N PRO A 247 -22.51 30.85 8.84
CA PRO A 247 -23.38 31.51 9.80
C PRO A 247 -22.75 31.54 11.20
N GLN A 248 -22.55 32.74 11.76
CA GLN A 248 -22.04 32.92 13.12
C GLN A 248 -23.17 32.81 14.14
N SER A 249 -23.06 31.82 15.02
CA SER A 249 -23.82 31.72 16.27
C SER A 249 -23.38 32.82 17.24
N HIS A 250 -24.37 33.39 17.92
CA HIS A 250 -24.26 34.50 18.86
C HIS A 250 -23.34 34.20 20.05
N GLN A 251 -22.40 35.09 20.33
CA GLN A 251 -22.11 35.50 21.70
C GLN A 251 -21.87 37.01 21.76
N GLN A 252 -22.75 37.68 22.50
CA GLN A 252 -22.66 39.09 22.88
C GLN A 252 -21.50 39.31 23.85
N SER A 253 -20.74 40.40 23.65
CA SER A 253 -20.37 41.28 24.76
C SER A 253 -19.87 42.64 24.23
N SER A 254 -20.40 43.67 24.88
CA SER A 254 -20.32 45.10 24.61
C SER A 254 -18.91 45.69 24.60
N ILE A 255 -18.70 46.75 23.81
CA ILE A 255 -18.54 48.13 24.31
C ILE A 255 -18.38 49.11 23.13
N ALA A 256 -19.01 50.28 23.32
CA ALA A 256 -19.18 51.39 22.41
C ALA A 256 -17.89 52.13 22.02
N SER A 257 -17.87 52.76 20.84
CA SER A 257 -18.03 54.23 20.71
C SER A 257 -17.53 54.79 19.36
N PHE A 258 -18.45 55.49 18.70
CA PHE A 258 -18.32 56.80 18.04
C PHE A 258 -17.39 57.07 16.85
N ARG A 259 -18.03 57.75 15.87
CA ARG A 259 -17.55 58.86 14.99
C ARG A 259 -16.71 58.46 13.77
N THR A 260 -16.88 59.00 12.56
CA THR A 260 -17.85 59.91 11.90
C THR A 260 -17.46 59.95 10.41
N ALA A 261 -18.41 60.32 9.55
CA ALA A 261 -18.33 61.04 8.25
C ALA A 261 -16.96 61.12 7.51
N SER A 262 -16.84 60.90 6.20
CA SER A 262 -17.44 61.70 5.12
C SER A 262 -17.02 61.07 3.78
N SER A 263 -17.94 60.73 2.89
CA SER A 263 -18.25 61.46 1.64
C SER A 263 -17.04 62.00 0.84
N THR A 264 -16.81 61.45 -0.36
CA THR A 264 -16.77 62.26 -1.59
C THR A 264 -17.09 61.41 -2.81
N MET A 265 -18.13 61.82 -3.54
CA MET A 265 -18.43 61.40 -4.91
C MET A 265 -17.64 62.25 -5.90
N ALA A 266 -17.26 61.66 -7.03
CA ALA A 266 -17.09 62.32 -8.33
C ALA A 266 -16.98 61.20 -9.40
N THR A 267 -17.99 60.94 -10.24
CA THR A 267 -18.20 61.50 -11.61
C THR A 267 -16.94 61.35 -12.50
N GLY A 268 -16.93 60.75 -13.69
CA GLY A 268 -17.94 60.25 -14.62
C GLY A 268 -17.29 60.04 -16.01
N GLY A 269 -18.04 59.49 -16.97
CA GLY A 269 -17.75 59.52 -18.43
C GLY A 269 -16.95 58.33 -18.98
N ASN A 270 -17.59 57.38 -19.69
CA ASN A 270 -17.89 57.33 -21.14
C ASN A 270 -16.68 56.85 -22.00
N LEU A 271 -16.84 55.71 -22.70
CA LEU A 271 -16.95 55.55 -24.18
C LEU A 271 -15.63 55.91 -24.91
N SER A 272 -15.05 55.17 -25.86
CA SER A 272 -15.57 54.23 -26.85
C SER A 272 -14.36 53.58 -27.56
N ASP A 273 -14.62 52.42 -28.19
CA ASP A 273 -14.04 51.82 -29.40
C ASP A 273 -12.80 52.46 -30.07
N GLU A 274 -11.76 51.62 -30.26
CA GLU A 274 -11.12 51.32 -31.56
C GLU A 274 -10.41 49.96 -31.49
#